data_AF-E0SP79-F1
#
_entry.id   AF-E0SP79-F1
#
_cell.length_a   1.000
_cell.length_b   1.000
_cell.length_c   1.000
_cell.angle_alpha   90.00
_cell.angle_beta   90.00
_cell.angle_gamma   90.00
#
_symmetry.space_group_name_H-M   'P 1'
#
loop_
_entity.id
_entity.type
_entity.pdbx_description
1 polymer ?
#
loop_
_entity_poly.entity_id
_entity_poly.type
_entity_poly.pdbx_seq_one_letter_code
_entity_poly.pdbx_strand_id
1 'polypeptide(L)'
;MNSKITMALYIIIPLIFFATVSTFVPPNWTFVVFLLYTIVFLSIASIIPQLRARKKASEAGGNVILRSNEQEVLKLITKDTQLSDEIKSQLTSTMILFIAPFIIWYIVSITIYPILIPQNSGNIDLMQRFLRNLIFYGILMGIFQGLRMVTMPKKMIIAITKYEIRNVGLKLGSIFIPFPIDLKRYSISVDHKRCFVEIFDRSSRQAFRLYATDPQKIISIIERYGMSK
;
A
#
# COMPACT_ATOMS: atom_id res chain seq x y z
N MET A 1 -1.88 17.59 -11.51
CA MET A 1 -3.09 17.47 -10.65
C MET A 1 -2.65 17.15 -9.22
N ASN A 2 -3.14 17.91 -8.24
CA ASN A 2 -2.65 17.85 -6.86
C ASN A 2 -2.90 16.46 -6.24
N SER A 3 -1.86 15.79 -5.73
CA SER A 3 -1.92 14.38 -5.30
C SER A 3 -3.02 14.11 -4.25
N LYS A 4 -3.32 15.12 -3.42
CA LYS A 4 -4.37 15.06 -2.39
C LYS A 4 -5.77 15.07 -2.99
N ILE A 5 -6.01 15.86 -4.04
CA ILE A 5 -7.31 15.95 -4.73
C ILE A 5 -7.61 14.63 -5.43
N THR A 6 -6.62 14.05 -6.13
CA THR A 6 -6.79 12.72 -6.73
C THR A 6 -7.12 11.65 -5.69
N MET A 7 -6.49 11.70 -4.52
CA MET A 7 -6.73 10.72 -3.46
C MET A 7 -8.11 10.87 -2.83
N ALA A 8 -8.58 12.10 -2.63
CA ALA A 8 -9.94 12.36 -2.16
C ALA A 8 -10.99 11.87 -3.17
N LEU A 9 -10.77 12.12 -4.47
CA LEU A 9 -11.67 11.65 -5.52
C LEU A 9 -11.78 10.12 -5.57
N TYR A 10 -10.69 9.39 -5.32
CA TYR A 10 -10.71 7.91 -5.24
C TYR A 10 -11.53 7.37 -4.07
N ILE A 11 -11.80 8.18 -3.05
CA ILE A 11 -12.64 7.78 -1.91
C ILE A 11 -14.08 8.22 -2.14
N ILE A 12 -14.28 9.47 -2.57
CA ILE A 12 -15.60 10.10 -2.71
C ILE A 12 -16.40 9.48 -3.86
N ILE A 13 -15.78 9.22 -5.02
CA ILE A 13 -16.49 8.69 -6.19
C ILE A 13 -17.09 7.30 -5.91
N PRO A 14 -16.31 6.31 -5.41
CA PRO A 14 -16.89 5.02 -5.04
C PRO A 14 -17.93 5.17 -3.94
N LEU A 15 -17.72 6.04 -2.94
CA LEU A 15 -18.68 6.24 -1.87
C LEU A 15 -20.06 6.69 -2.39
N ILE A 16 -20.10 7.71 -3.24
CA ILE A 16 -21.34 8.22 -3.84
C ILE A 16 -21.97 7.18 -4.75
N PHE A 17 -21.17 6.51 -5.58
CA PHE A 17 -21.66 5.48 -6.50
C PHE A 17 -22.34 4.34 -5.74
N PHE A 18 -21.69 3.78 -4.71
CA PHE A 18 -22.24 2.67 -3.95
C PHE A 18 -23.40 3.08 -3.04
N ALA A 19 -23.42 4.30 -2.51
CA ALA A 19 -24.60 4.85 -1.84
C ALA A 19 -25.80 4.97 -2.80
N THR A 20 -25.55 5.37 -4.05
CA THR A 20 -26.59 5.44 -5.10
C THR A 20 -27.12 4.04 -5.42
N VAL A 21 -26.24 3.08 -5.71
CA VAL A 21 -26.63 1.69 -6.00
C VAL A 21 -27.46 1.11 -4.85
N SER A 22 -27.03 1.24 -3.60
CA SER A 22 -27.74 0.73 -2.44
C SER A 22 -29.08 1.41 -2.16
N THR A 23 -29.36 2.55 -2.81
CA THR A 23 -30.67 3.21 -2.69
C THR A 23 -31.75 2.48 -3.48
N PHE A 24 -31.37 1.83 -4.59
CA PHE A 24 -32.29 1.10 -5.48
C PHE A 24 -32.24 -0.41 -5.28
N VAL A 25 -31.23 -0.92 -4.58
CA VAL A 25 -31.05 -2.35 -4.32
C VAL A 25 -31.80 -2.77 -3.04
N PRO A 26 -32.51 -3.91 -3.05
CA PRO A 26 -33.24 -4.34 -1.86
C PRO A 26 -32.29 -4.76 -0.72
N PRO A 27 -32.72 -4.64 0.56
CA PRO A 27 -31.84 -4.76 1.73
C PRO A 27 -31.07 -6.09 1.84
N ASN A 28 -31.65 -7.18 1.34
CA ASN A 28 -31.04 -8.50 1.29
C ASN A 28 -29.80 -8.59 0.38
N TRP A 29 -29.62 -7.66 -0.56
CA TRP A 29 -28.49 -7.62 -1.48
C TRP A 29 -27.39 -6.63 -1.04
N THR A 30 -27.57 -5.95 0.10
CA THR A 30 -26.62 -4.95 0.61
C THR A 30 -25.22 -5.52 0.85
N PHE A 31 -25.12 -6.79 1.27
CA PHE A 31 -23.83 -7.47 1.41
C PHE A 31 -23.12 -7.64 0.06
N VAL A 32 -23.85 -7.99 -1.00
CA VAL A 32 -23.27 -8.14 -2.35
C VAL A 32 -22.75 -6.80 -2.85
N VAL A 33 -23.52 -5.72 -2.64
CA VAL A 33 -23.10 -4.36 -2.99
C VAL A 33 -21.85 -3.94 -2.20
N PHE A 34 -21.79 -4.27 -0.90
CA PHE A 34 -20.61 -4.06 -0.07
C PHE A 34 -19.38 -4.88 -0.53
N LEU A 35 -19.58 -6.13 -0.93
CA LEU A 35 -18.50 -6.97 -1.41
C LEU A 35 -17.88 -6.38 -2.69
N LEU A 36 -18.73 -5.98 -3.64
CA LEU A 36 -18.30 -5.28 -4.86
C LEU A 36 -17.58 -3.98 -4.53
N TYR A 37 -18.08 -3.20 -3.57
CA TYR A 37 -17.42 -1.99 -3.10
C TYR A 37 -16.01 -2.26 -2.58
N THR A 38 -15.88 -3.27 -1.71
CA THR A 38 -14.61 -3.64 -1.10
C THR A 38 -13.60 -4.08 -2.16
N ILE A 39 -14.03 -4.90 -3.12
CA ILE A 39 -13.17 -5.35 -4.23
C ILE A 39 -12.70 -4.15 -5.07
N VAL A 40 -13.61 -3.26 -5.46
CA VAL A 40 -13.28 -2.06 -6.25
C VAL A 40 -12.32 -1.16 -5.48
N PHE A 41 -12.62 -0.88 -4.21
CA PHE A 41 -11.79 -0.03 -3.37
C PHE A 41 -10.38 -0.60 -3.16
N LEU A 42 -10.26 -1.89 -2.82
CA LEU A 42 -8.96 -2.56 -2.65
C LEU A 42 -8.16 -2.60 -3.95
N SER A 43 -8.83 -2.82 -5.08
CA SER A 43 -8.20 -2.82 -6.41
C SER A 43 -7.64 -1.44 -6.74
N ILE A 44 -8.44 -0.39 -6.57
CA ILE A 44 -8.01 1.01 -6.80
C ILE A 44 -6.84 1.37 -5.88
N ALA A 45 -6.95 1.04 -4.59
CA ALA A 45 -5.93 1.34 -3.58
C ALA A 45 -4.59 0.64 -3.86
N SER A 46 -4.62 -0.55 -4.45
CA SER A 46 -3.43 -1.37 -4.69
C SER A 46 -2.81 -1.14 -6.08
N ILE A 47 -3.62 -1.04 -7.13
CA ILE A 47 -3.16 -1.04 -8.52
C ILE A 47 -2.58 0.32 -8.93
N ILE A 48 -3.24 1.43 -8.56
CA ILE A 48 -2.85 2.77 -9.04
C ILE A 48 -1.43 3.17 -8.59
N PRO A 49 -1.03 2.97 -7.32
CA PRO A 49 0.34 3.25 -6.90
C PRO A 49 1.38 2.41 -7.64
N GLN A 50 1.07 1.13 -7.88
CA GLN A 50 1.96 0.20 -8.58
C GLN A 50 2.14 0.57 -10.05
N LEU A 51 1.07 0.95 -10.75
CA LEU A 51 1.15 1.39 -12.15
C LEU A 51 2.01 2.66 -12.30
N ARG A 52 1.85 3.62 -11.38
CA ARG A 52 2.69 4.84 -11.38
C ARG A 52 4.17 4.52 -11.12
N ALA A 53 4.46 3.58 -10.22
CA ALA A 53 5.82 3.14 -9.94
C ALA A 53 6.44 2.43 -11.14
N ARG A 54 5.71 1.50 -11.77
CA ARG A 54 6.15 0.77 -12.97
C ARG A 54 6.46 1.67 -14.14
N LYS A 55 5.61 2.67 -14.41
CA LYS A 55 5.84 3.62 -15.51
C LYS A 55 7.18 4.35 -15.34
N LYS A 56 7.46 4.86 -14.13
CA LYS A 56 8.74 5.50 -13.80
C LYS A 56 9.93 4.55 -13.95
N ALA A 57 9.78 3.28 -13.59
CA ALA A 57 10.85 2.29 -13.70
C ALA A 57 11.10 1.81 -15.13
N SER A 58 10.08 1.83 -16.00
CA SER A 58 10.21 1.50 -17.42
C SER A 58 10.89 2.61 -18.22
N GLU A 59 10.70 3.87 -17.81
CA GLU A 59 11.31 5.05 -18.44
C GLU A 59 12.77 5.26 -17.98
N ALA A 60 13.23 4.50 -16.99
CA ALA A 60 14.59 4.60 -16.47
C ALA A 60 15.61 3.91 -17.39
N GLY A 61 16.24 4.69 -18.26
CA GLY A 61 17.37 4.29 -19.10
C GLY A 61 18.70 4.16 -18.32
N GLY A 62 19.82 4.29 -19.02
CA GLY A 62 21.16 4.37 -18.41
C GLY A 62 21.96 3.07 -18.34
N ASN A 63 23.28 3.22 -18.20
CA ASN A 63 24.23 2.12 -18.17
C ASN A 63 24.19 1.40 -16.82
N VAL A 64 24.19 0.07 -16.86
CA VAL A 64 24.22 -0.77 -15.67
C VAL A 64 25.64 -0.78 -15.11
N ILE A 65 25.80 -0.31 -13.87
CA ILE A 65 27.06 -0.32 -13.13
C ILE A 65 27.19 -1.62 -12.35
N LEU A 66 26.10 -2.05 -11.72
CA LEU A 66 26.04 -3.28 -10.94
C LEU A 66 24.68 -3.93 -11.11
N ARG A 67 24.66 -5.26 -11.28
CA ARG A 67 23.46 -6.08 -11.31
C ARG A 67 23.57 -7.16 -10.25
N SER A 68 22.50 -7.36 -9.48
CA SER A 68 22.46 -8.41 -8.47
C SER A 68 22.39 -9.80 -9.09
N ASN A 69 23.04 -10.78 -8.46
CA ASN A 69 22.82 -12.20 -8.77
C ASN A 69 21.63 -12.72 -7.94
N GLU A 70 20.51 -13.02 -8.59
CA GLU A 70 19.27 -13.45 -7.92
C GLU A 70 19.49 -14.67 -7.01
N GLN A 71 20.27 -15.67 -7.46
CA GLN A 71 20.50 -16.88 -6.68
C GLN A 71 21.31 -16.61 -5.41
N GLU A 72 22.29 -15.72 -5.50
CA GLU A 72 23.12 -15.31 -4.37
C GLU A 72 22.31 -14.49 -3.36
N VAL A 73 21.50 -13.54 -3.86
CA VAL A 73 20.59 -12.74 -3.06
C VAL A 73 19.58 -13.63 -2.32
N LEU A 74 18.99 -14.62 -3.00
CA LEU A 74 18.06 -15.56 -2.38
C LEU A 74 18.74 -16.36 -1.26
N LYS A 75 19.98 -16.83 -1.47
CA LYS A 75 20.74 -17.53 -0.43
C LYS A 75 20.96 -16.65 0.80
N LEU A 76 21.29 -15.37 0.62
CA LEU A 76 21.46 -14.42 1.72
C LEU A 76 20.13 -14.17 2.46
N ILE A 77 19.04 -13.97 1.72
CA ILE A 77 17.69 -13.82 2.29
C ILE A 77 17.31 -15.04 3.14
N THR A 78 17.54 -16.27 2.64
CA THR A 78 17.20 -17.49 3.38
C THR A 78 18.05 -17.71 4.63
N LYS A 79 19.26 -17.13 4.69
CA LYS A 79 20.13 -17.20 5.87
C LYS A 79 19.77 -16.16 6.94
N ASP A 80 18.97 -15.17 6.59
CA ASP A 80 18.54 -14.10 7.50
C ASP A 80 17.41 -14.58 8.41
N THR A 81 17.77 -15.17 9.54
CA THR A 81 16.81 -15.73 10.51
C THR A 81 15.94 -14.68 11.18
N GLN A 82 16.33 -13.39 11.17
CA GLN A 82 15.56 -12.30 11.75
C GLN A 82 14.54 -11.71 10.76
N LEU A 83 14.70 -11.97 9.47
CA LEU A 83 13.78 -11.46 8.44
C LEU A 83 12.38 -12.06 8.61
N SER A 84 12.27 -13.33 9.00
CA SER A 84 10.99 -14.00 9.20
C SER A 84 10.16 -13.33 10.29
N ASP A 85 10.77 -12.98 11.43
CA ASP A 85 10.10 -12.32 12.55
C ASP A 85 9.63 -10.90 12.17
N GLU A 86 10.47 -10.16 11.44
CA GLU A 86 10.13 -8.84 10.94
C GLU A 86 8.99 -8.86 9.90
N ILE A 87 8.98 -9.86 9.01
CA ILE A 87 7.92 -10.06 8.02
C ILE A 87 6.63 -10.55 8.71
N LYS A 88 6.73 -11.39 9.74
CA LYS A 88 5.57 -11.92 10.47
C LYS A 88 4.69 -10.81 11.02
N SER A 89 5.27 -9.75 11.59
CA SER A 89 4.53 -8.58 12.04
C SER A 89 3.74 -7.91 10.90
N GLN A 90 4.37 -7.77 9.72
CA GLN A 90 3.73 -7.17 8.54
C GLN A 90 2.62 -8.05 7.97
N LEU A 91 2.82 -9.37 7.96
CA LEU A 91 1.81 -10.34 7.56
C LEU A 91 0.60 -10.27 8.49
N THR A 92 0.81 -10.23 9.80
CA THR A 92 -0.29 -10.08 10.78
C THR A 92 -1.07 -8.79 10.54
N SER A 93 -0.40 -7.65 10.38
CA SER A 93 -1.06 -6.39 10.04
C SER A 93 -1.85 -6.48 8.73
N THR A 94 -1.29 -7.13 7.71
CA THR A 94 -1.95 -7.28 6.40
C THR A 94 -3.18 -8.19 6.50
N MET A 95 -3.10 -9.28 7.26
CA MET A 95 -4.23 -10.19 7.50
C MET A 95 -5.34 -9.50 8.27
N ILE A 96 -5.01 -8.71 9.29
CA ILE A 96 -5.98 -7.88 10.01
C ILE A 96 -6.68 -6.93 9.03
N LEU A 97 -5.92 -6.23 8.18
CA LEU A 97 -6.49 -5.31 7.19
C LEU A 97 -7.34 -5.99 6.12
N PHE A 98 -7.09 -7.27 5.84
CA PHE A 98 -7.87 -8.04 4.89
C PHE A 98 -9.20 -8.54 5.50
N ILE A 99 -9.18 -9.00 6.75
CA ILE A 99 -10.35 -9.59 7.43
C ILE A 99 -11.24 -8.49 8.04
N ALA A 100 -10.64 -7.41 8.56
CA ALA A 100 -11.34 -6.36 9.28
C ALA A 100 -12.51 -5.71 8.52
N PRO A 101 -12.46 -5.43 7.20
CA PRO A 101 -13.60 -4.89 6.47
C PRO A 101 -14.87 -5.72 6.64
N PHE A 102 -14.75 -7.04 6.65
CA PHE A 102 -15.88 -7.96 6.78
C PHE A 102 -16.43 -7.98 8.20
N ILE A 103 -15.55 -8.00 9.20
CA ILE A 103 -15.95 -7.94 10.62
C ILE A 103 -16.61 -6.60 10.92
N ILE A 104 -16.00 -5.49 10.50
CA ILE A 104 -16.53 -4.13 10.64
C ILE A 104 -17.90 -4.06 9.95
N TRP A 105 -18.01 -4.54 8.72
CA TRP A 105 -19.28 -4.56 8.01
C TRP A 105 -20.35 -5.34 8.76
N TYR A 106 -20.03 -6.54 9.23
CA TYR A 106 -20.98 -7.37 9.98
C TYR A 106 -21.47 -6.65 11.24
N ILE A 107 -20.55 -6.12 12.06
CA ILE A 107 -20.89 -5.42 13.30
C ILE A 107 -21.72 -4.17 13.02
N VAL A 108 -21.29 -3.32 12.08
CA VAL A 108 -22.00 -2.08 11.72
C VAL A 108 -23.36 -2.39 11.07
N SER A 109 -23.47 -3.48 10.31
CA SER A 109 -24.74 -3.91 9.70
C SER A 109 -25.75 -4.42 10.70
N ILE A 110 -25.32 -4.95 11.84
CA ILE A 110 -26.24 -5.39 12.91
C ILE A 110 -26.60 -4.25 13.86
N THR A 111 -25.65 -3.35 14.11
CA THR A 111 -25.81 -2.31 15.14
C THR A 111 -26.30 -0.98 14.58
N ILE A 112 -25.74 -0.51 13.47
CA ILE A 112 -25.96 0.84 12.92
C ILE A 112 -26.97 0.82 11.77
N TYR A 113 -26.92 -0.20 10.90
CA TYR A 113 -27.81 -0.27 9.74
C TYR A 113 -29.30 -0.26 10.11
N PRO A 114 -29.80 -0.99 11.14
CA PRO A 114 -31.23 -0.94 11.48
C PRO A 114 -31.69 0.43 11.99
N ILE A 115 -30.78 1.19 12.61
CA ILE A 115 -31.04 2.55 13.09
C ILE A 115 -31.14 3.51 11.90
N LEU A 116 -30.21 3.38 10.94
CA LEU A 116 -30.16 4.24 9.76
C LEU A 116 -31.21 3.86 8.72
N ILE A 117 -31.53 2.59 8.55
CA ILE A 117 -32.39 2.04 7.49
C ILE A 117 -33.36 1.02 8.12
N PRO A 118 -34.39 1.49 8.84
CA PRO A 118 -35.34 0.61 9.51
C PRO A 118 -36.18 -0.17 8.49
N GLN A 119 -36.44 -1.45 8.76
CA GLN A 119 -37.11 -2.35 7.80
C GLN A 119 -38.57 -1.96 7.48
N ASN A 120 -39.23 -1.19 8.37
CA ASN A 120 -40.61 -0.73 8.19
C ASN A 120 -40.72 0.67 7.56
N SER A 121 -39.70 1.10 6.82
CA SER A 121 -39.59 2.44 6.22
C SER A 121 -40.31 2.62 4.88
N GLY A 122 -41.55 2.12 4.77
CA GLY A 122 -42.37 2.24 3.57
C GLY A 122 -42.51 3.69 3.05
N ASN A 123 -42.37 4.69 3.92
CA ASN A 123 -42.54 6.12 3.63
C ASN A 123 -41.24 6.95 3.57
N ILE A 124 -40.05 6.33 3.58
CA ILE A 124 -38.80 7.11 3.45
C ILE A 124 -38.58 7.50 1.99
N ASP A 125 -38.58 8.81 1.74
CA ASP A 125 -38.24 9.43 0.46
C ASP A 125 -36.89 8.96 -0.08
N LEU A 126 -36.76 8.92 -1.41
CA LEU A 126 -35.61 8.38 -2.12
C LEU A 126 -34.32 9.14 -1.76
N MET A 127 -34.42 10.47 -1.59
CA MET A 127 -33.30 11.31 -1.12
C MET A 127 -32.86 10.92 0.30
N GLN A 128 -33.82 10.67 1.20
CA GLN A 128 -33.51 10.27 2.57
C GLN A 128 -32.83 8.89 2.62
N ARG A 129 -33.26 7.94 1.79
CA ARG A 129 -32.61 6.62 1.66
C ARG A 129 -31.17 6.76 1.17
N PHE A 130 -30.94 7.58 0.15
CA PHE A 130 -29.60 7.87 -0.36
C PHE A 130 -28.69 8.46 0.71
N LEU A 131 -29.15 9.49 1.44
CA LEU A 131 -28.36 10.12 2.51
C LEU A 131 -28.03 9.14 3.64
N ARG A 132 -28.97 8.26 4.03
CA ARG A 132 -28.75 7.22 5.05
C ARG A 132 -27.70 6.21 4.59
N ASN A 133 -27.77 5.76 3.34
CA ASN A 133 -26.75 4.89 2.74
C ASN A 133 -25.38 5.56 2.67
N LEU A 134 -25.33 6.84 2.30
CA LEU A 134 -24.11 7.63 2.25
C LEU A 134 -23.44 7.72 3.62
N ILE A 135 -24.22 7.98 4.67
CA ILE A 135 -23.75 8.00 6.06
C ILE A 135 -23.24 6.61 6.46
N PHE A 136 -23.98 5.55 6.15
CA PHE A 136 -23.60 4.17 6.49
C PHE A 136 -22.23 3.79 5.90
N TYR A 137 -22.03 3.99 4.59
CA TYR A 137 -20.73 3.73 3.97
C TYR A 137 -19.64 4.70 4.46
N GLY A 138 -20.00 5.94 4.78
CA GLY A 138 -19.08 6.90 5.41
C GLY A 138 -18.53 6.41 6.75
N ILE A 139 -19.41 5.84 7.60
CA ILE A 139 -19.03 5.24 8.89
C ILE A 139 -18.11 4.03 8.65
N LEU A 140 -18.49 3.11 7.75
CA LEU A 140 -17.67 1.94 7.42
C LEU A 140 -16.24 2.34 6.99
N MET A 141 -16.15 3.33 6.09
CA MET A 141 -14.86 3.82 5.61
C MET A 141 -14.07 4.56 6.67
N GLY A 142 -14.75 5.34 7.53
CA GLY A 142 -14.12 6.03 8.65
C GLY A 142 -13.48 5.05 9.63
N ILE A 143 -14.22 4.01 10.04
CA ILE A 143 -13.73 2.96 10.92
C ILE A 143 -12.56 2.21 10.27
N PHE A 144 -12.71 1.80 9.01
CA PHE A 144 -11.67 1.07 8.30
C PHE A 144 -10.38 1.89 8.13
N GLN A 145 -10.49 3.18 7.78
CA GLN A 145 -9.32 4.04 7.70
C GLN A 145 -8.68 4.30 9.06
N GLY A 146 -9.47 4.46 10.13
CA GLY A 146 -8.96 4.56 11.49
C GLY A 146 -8.15 3.32 11.86
N LEU A 147 -8.71 2.13 11.63
CA LEU A 147 -8.01 0.86 11.87
C LEU A 147 -6.71 0.78 11.06
N ARG A 148 -6.73 1.17 9.78
CA ARG A 148 -5.54 1.19 8.93
C ARG A 148 -4.44 2.09 9.46
N MET A 149 -4.78 3.26 10.00
CA MET A 149 -3.78 4.16 10.58
C MET A 149 -3.08 3.55 11.81
N VAL A 150 -3.80 2.74 12.60
CA VAL A 150 -3.28 2.12 13.83
C VAL A 150 -2.51 0.82 13.55
N THR A 151 -2.96 0.03 12.57
CA THR A 151 -2.42 -1.32 12.30
C THR A 151 -1.28 -1.33 11.29
N MET A 152 -1.15 -0.28 10.47
CA MET A 152 -0.12 -0.22 9.43
C MET A 152 1.28 -0.11 10.07
N PRO A 153 2.22 -1.01 9.74
CA PRO A 153 3.53 -1.02 10.36
C PRO A 153 4.27 0.29 10.11
N LYS A 154 5.05 0.73 11.10
CA LYS A 154 5.89 1.93 10.98
C LYS A 154 6.93 1.81 9.86
N LYS A 155 7.32 0.58 9.54
CA LYS A 155 8.31 0.22 8.51
C LYS A 155 7.90 -1.10 7.85
N MET A 156 7.65 -1.05 6.55
CA MET A 156 7.32 -2.21 5.71
C MET A 156 8.57 -2.67 4.97
N ILE A 157 9.03 -3.89 5.23
CA ILE A 157 10.28 -4.42 4.71
C ILE A 157 10.01 -5.13 3.41
N ILE A 158 10.77 -4.78 2.38
CA ILE A 158 10.69 -5.37 1.06
C ILE A 158 12.08 -5.88 0.72
N ALA A 159 12.27 -7.20 0.81
CA ALA A 159 13.49 -7.85 0.37
C ALA A 159 13.53 -7.87 -1.17
N ILE A 160 14.51 -7.19 -1.76
CA ILE A 160 14.62 -7.07 -3.21
C ILE A 160 15.51 -8.19 -3.75
N THR A 161 14.91 -9.11 -4.51
CA THR A 161 15.62 -10.23 -5.13
C THR A 161 16.38 -9.85 -6.40
N LYS A 162 15.89 -8.82 -7.11
CA LYS A 162 16.49 -8.27 -8.34
C LYS A 162 16.64 -6.76 -8.25
N TYR A 163 17.89 -6.31 -8.25
CA TYR A 163 18.20 -4.88 -8.35
C TYR A 163 19.34 -4.61 -9.32
N GLU A 164 19.30 -3.41 -9.89
CA GLU A 164 20.36 -2.88 -10.74
C GLU A 164 20.71 -1.47 -10.27
N ILE A 165 22.00 -1.21 -10.11
CA ILE A 165 22.52 0.13 -9.90
C ILE A 165 22.93 0.66 -11.28
N ARG A 166 22.30 1.74 -11.70
CA ARG A 166 22.56 2.41 -12.97
C ARG A 166 23.15 3.78 -12.69
N ASN A 167 23.83 4.35 -13.68
CA ASN A 167 24.37 5.71 -13.58
C ASN A 167 23.31 6.79 -13.28
N VAL A 168 22.06 6.55 -13.68
CA VAL A 168 20.93 7.47 -13.46
C VAL A 168 20.11 7.17 -12.20
N GLY A 169 20.36 6.05 -11.50
CA GLY A 169 19.58 5.65 -10.34
C GLY A 169 19.56 4.16 -10.02
N LEU A 170 18.78 3.80 -9.00
CA LEU A 170 18.59 2.42 -8.55
C LEU A 170 17.29 1.85 -9.09
N LYS A 171 17.37 0.72 -9.78
CA LYS A 171 16.20 -0.04 -10.24
C LYS A 171 15.99 -1.23 -9.31
N LEU A 172 14.92 -1.20 -8.53
CA LEU A 172 14.53 -2.18 -7.52
C LEU A 172 13.27 -2.91 -8.00
N GLY A 173 13.44 -3.91 -8.88
CA GLY A 173 12.32 -4.56 -9.56
C GLY A 173 11.45 -3.58 -10.36
N SER A 174 10.27 -3.24 -9.84
CA SER A 174 9.30 -2.32 -10.46
C SER A 174 9.42 -0.86 -10.00
N ILE A 175 10.36 -0.57 -9.11
CA ILE A 175 10.57 0.74 -8.52
C ILE A 175 11.89 1.31 -9.04
N PHE A 176 11.92 2.60 -9.32
CA PHE A 176 13.14 3.32 -9.68
C PHE A 176 13.34 4.51 -8.75
N ILE A 177 14.53 4.57 -8.15
CA ILE A 177 14.99 5.67 -7.29
C ILE A 177 16.03 6.46 -8.09
N PRO A 178 15.70 7.66 -8.61
CA PRO A 178 16.62 8.44 -9.42
C PRO A 178 17.79 8.96 -8.59
N PHE A 179 18.91 9.21 -9.27
CA PHE A 179 20.03 9.98 -8.73
C PHE A 179 19.93 11.46 -9.14
N PRO A 180 20.41 12.40 -8.29
CA PRO A 180 20.87 12.18 -6.91
C PRO A 180 19.71 11.77 -5.99
N ILE A 181 20.00 10.96 -4.96
CA ILE A 181 19.01 10.48 -4.01
C ILE A 181 18.53 11.66 -3.16
N ASP A 182 17.20 11.86 -3.12
CA ASP A 182 16.59 12.84 -2.22
C ASP A 182 16.67 12.35 -0.76
N LEU A 183 17.68 12.82 -0.02
CA LEU A 183 17.91 12.48 1.39
C LEU A 183 16.84 13.01 2.36
N LYS A 184 15.97 13.94 1.92
CA LYS A 184 14.80 14.32 2.71
C LYS A 184 13.75 13.22 2.68
N ARG A 185 13.62 12.53 1.54
CA ARG A 185 12.68 11.43 1.34
C ARG A 185 13.25 10.07 1.72
N TYR A 186 14.50 9.79 1.38
CA TYR A 186 15.14 8.49 1.55
C TYR A 186 16.22 8.54 2.63
N SER A 187 16.31 7.49 3.45
CA SER A 187 17.47 7.25 4.32
C SER A 187 18.11 5.92 3.98
N ILE A 188 19.45 5.88 4.02
CA ILE A 188 20.24 4.71 3.65
C ILE A 188 20.98 4.22 4.90
N SER A 189 20.93 2.93 5.16
CA SER A 189 21.68 2.27 6.23
C SER A 189 22.28 0.96 5.74
N VAL A 190 23.35 0.50 6.39
CA VAL A 190 24.02 -0.76 6.04
C VAL A 190 24.03 -1.67 7.27
N ASP A 191 23.68 -2.92 7.05
CA ASP A 191 23.86 -3.98 8.02
C ASP A 191 24.90 -4.98 7.49
N HIS A 192 26.12 -4.89 8.02
CA HIS A 192 27.21 -5.77 7.64
C HIS A 192 27.03 -7.20 8.18
N LYS A 193 26.31 -7.37 9.30
CA LYS A 193 26.11 -8.69 9.93
C LYS A 193 25.09 -9.51 9.15
N ARG A 194 24.05 -8.86 8.64
CA ARG A 194 22.97 -9.47 7.84
C ARG A 194 23.17 -9.31 6.33
N CYS A 195 24.29 -8.70 5.93
CA CYS A 195 24.73 -8.55 4.54
C CYS A 195 23.73 -7.83 3.63
N PHE A 196 23.19 -6.68 4.06
CA PHE A 196 22.31 -5.87 3.21
C PHE A 196 22.53 -4.35 3.36
N VAL A 197 22.15 -3.63 2.31
CA VAL A 197 21.92 -2.17 2.33
C VAL A 197 20.42 -1.92 2.36
N GLU A 198 19.96 -1.07 3.26
CA GLU A 198 18.56 -0.70 3.39
C GLU A 198 18.33 0.73 2.92
N ILE A 199 17.33 0.91 2.07
CA ILE A 199 16.85 2.21 1.60
C ILE A 199 15.43 2.39 2.10
N PHE A 200 15.24 3.28 3.07
CA PHE A 200 13.94 3.59 3.66
C PHE A 200 13.32 4.83 3.02
N ASP A 201 12.17 4.66 2.37
CA ASP A 201 11.34 5.75 1.83
C ASP A 201 10.37 6.25 2.91
N ARG A 202 10.62 7.44 3.44
CA ARG A 202 9.79 8.08 4.48
C ARG A 202 8.37 8.36 3.99
N SER A 203 8.16 8.53 2.67
CA SER A 203 6.84 8.81 2.10
C SER A 203 5.94 7.59 2.05
N SER A 204 6.49 6.41 1.75
CA SER A 204 5.72 5.16 1.66
C SER A 204 5.87 4.26 2.90
N ARG A 205 6.77 4.62 3.82
CA ARG A 205 7.20 3.80 4.97
C ARG A 205 7.77 2.43 4.54
N GLN A 206 8.29 2.33 3.32
CA GLN A 206 8.88 1.10 2.80
C GLN A 206 10.40 1.10 2.97
N ALA A 207 10.95 -0.01 3.44
CA ALA A 207 12.37 -0.28 3.56
C ALA A 207 12.78 -1.33 2.53
N PHE A 208 13.44 -0.88 1.47
CA PHE A 208 13.96 -1.76 0.43
C PHE A 208 15.31 -2.30 0.86
N ARG A 209 15.42 -3.62 1.00
CA ARG A 209 16.68 -4.28 1.39
C ARG A 209 17.36 -4.91 0.17
N LEU A 210 18.58 -4.47 -0.07
CA LEU A 210 19.47 -4.92 -1.12
C LEU A 210 20.50 -5.84 -0.49
N TYR A 211 20.28 -7.15 -0.55
CA TYR A 211 21.24 -8.13 -0.04
C TYR A 211 22.43 -8.25 -1.01
N ALA A 212 23.63 -8.33 -0.46
CA ALA A 212 24.86 -8.60 -1.21
C ALA A 212 25.93 -9.18 -0.29
N THR A 213 26.78 -10.04 -0.85
CA THR A 213 27.94 -10.60 -0.12
C THR A 213 28.89 -9.50 0.35
N ASP A 214 28.99 -8.41 -0.42
CA ASP A 214 29.70 -7.20 -0.03
C ASP A 214 28.77 -5.97 -0.08
N PRO A 215 28.13 -5.61 1.05
CA PRO A 215 27.30 -4.41 1.16
C PRO A 215 28.10 -3.10 1.00
N GLN A 216 29.40 -3.10 1.29
CA GLN A 216 30.24 -1.90 1.16
C GLN A 216 30.44 -1.51 -0.31
N LYS A 217 30.53 -2.51 -1.19
CA LYS A 217 30.56 -2.27 -2.64
C LYS A 217 29.30 -1.54 -3.13
N ILE A 218 28.12 -1.88 -2.57
CA ILE A 218 26.88 -1.18 -2.94
C ILE A 218 26.93 0.26 -2.47
N ILE A 219 27.28 0.50 -1.20
CA ILE A 219 27.22 1.86 -0.65
C ILE A 219 28.24 2.79 -1.31
N SER A 220 29.45 2.31 -1.60
CA SER A 220 30.48 3.10 -2.30
C SER A 220 30.03 3.50 -3.72
N ILE A 221 29.28 2.65 -4.42
CA ILE A 221 28.69 3.01 -5.72
C ILE A 221 27.58 4.05 -5.52
N ILE A 222 26.71 3.88 -4.53
CA ILE A 222 25.64 4.85 -4.23
C ILE A 222 26.23 6.20 -3.84
N GLU A 223 27.30 6.24 -3.06
CA GLU A 223 27.99 7.48 -2.69
C GLU A 223 28.63 8.15 -3.91
N ARG A 224 29.27 7.35 -4.78
CA ARG A 224 29.94 7.88 -5.98
C ARG A 224 28.99 8.46 -7.03
N TYR A 225 27.82 7.86 -7.22
CA TYR A 225 26.90 8.22 -8.30
C TYR A 225 25.59 8.84 -7.83
N GLY A 226 25.18 8.59 -6.59
CA GLY A 226 23.86 8.90 -6.06
C GLY A 226 23.83 9.97 -4.98
N MET A 227 24.96 10.31 -4.36
CA MET A 227 25.05 11.47 -3.47
C MET A 227 25.43 12.69 -4.31
N SER A 228 24.66 13.78 -4.20
CA SER A 228 25.07 15.07 -4.75
C SER A 228 26.41 15.46 -4.11
N LYS A 229 27.40 15.86 -4.93
CA LYS A 229 28.43 16.79 -4.44
C LYS A 229 27.78 18.11 -4.04
#